data_AF-A0A9N9FUJ5-F1
#
_entry.id   AF-A0A9N9FUJ5-F1
#
_cell.length_a   1.000
_cell.length_b   1.000
_cell.length_c   1.000
_cell.angle_alpha   90.00
_cell.angle_beta   90.00
_cell.angle_gamma   90.00
#
_symmetry.space_group_name_H-M   'P 1'
#
loop_
_entity.id
_entity.type
_entity.pdbx_description
1 polymer ?
#
loop_
_entity_poly.entity_id
_entity_poly.type
_entity_poly.pdbx_seq_one_letter_code
_entity_poly.pdbx_strand_id
1 'polypeptide(L)'
;MEKKSAKEMKEMTKAERRAVQERQRAEKAARAAGGTTTKKGSQGSATSVVVGSTADSGFAHQEFSFTPKIAKGANTSLDIHPAVLVIGLQIAEFKICGANARCIATLTAFKKVIQDYKTPEGTTLSRHLPTHLSPQIKYLVNSRPMSVGMGNAIRHLKLEISTMDIDLADDDAKRLLCEKIDNFIRDRITFADRVIVDYGLQKIQDDDVILTYARSSVVQALLLEARAKGIRFKVIVVDSRPRLEGKRLLKRLVDAGISCTYAFLHAVGFALKDVSKVFLGAHAFMSNGALYSRVGTAMVAMMAKEKNIPVIVCCETYKFTERVQLDSFVMNEQGNPDEMVNISTTSTPKIGLLDGWLHKPDLKLLNLLYDLTPSKYITTVITEIGMIPCTSVPV
;
A
#
# COMPACT_ATOMS: atom_id res chain seq x y z
N MET A 1 52.24 15.93 -5.98
CA MET A 1 52.94 16.39 -4.76
C MET A 1 52.55 15.49 -3.61
N GLU A 2 53.51 15.18 -2.75
CA GLU A 2 53.48 14.16 -1.70
C GLU A 2 52.30 14.33 -0.72
N LYS A 3 51.61 13.22 -0.41
CA LYS A 3 50.65 13.16 0.69
C LYS A 3 51.43 13.12 2.00
N LYS A 4 51.48 14.24 2.73
CA LYS A 4 52.03 14.28 4.09
C LYS A 4 51.30 13.29 5.01
N SER A 5 52.05 12.63 5.89
CA SER A 5 51.51 11.55 6.73
C SER A 5 50.59 12.10 7.82
N ALA A 6 49.67 11.26 8.34
CA ALA A 6 48.72 11.65 9.37
C ALA A 6 49.39 12.17 10.67
N LYS A 7 50.67 11.87 10.89
CA LYS A 7 51.45 12.33 12.04
C LYS A 7 51.84 13.81 11.91
N GLU A 8 52.17 14.27 10.70
CA GLU A 8 52.58 15.66 10.42
C GLU A 8 51.40 16.64 10.46
N MET A 9 50.18 16.17 10.13
CA MET A 9 48.98 17.00 10.25
C MET A 9 48.59 17.31 11.70
N LYS A 10 49.12 16.58 12.69
CA LYS A 10 48.75 16.76 14.10
C LYS A 10 49.51 17.91 14.78
N GLU A 11 50.65 18.33 14.23
CA GLU A 11 51.48 19.44 14.73
C GLU A 11 51.19 20.79 14.06
N MET A 12 50.43 20.81 12.96
CA MET A 12 50.07 22.06 12.27
C MET A 12 49.00 22.87 13.03
N THR A 13 49.12 24.19 12.97
CA THR A 13 48.12 25.11 13.54
C THR A 13 46.79 25.04 12.78
N LYS A 14 45.69 25.46 13.44
CA LYS A 14 44.33 25.39 12.87
C LYS A 14 44.18 26.19 11.57
N ALA A 15 44.92 27.28 11.42
CA ALA A 15 44.94 28.11 10.21
C ALA A 15 45.60 27.37 9.02
N GLU A 16 46.73 26.71 9.26
CA GLU A 16 47.45 25.99 8.21
C GLU A 16 46.70 24.75 7.73
N ARG A 17 45.98 24.06 8.62
CA ARG A 17 45.10 22.93 8.24
C ARG A 17 43.97 23.37 7.30
N ARG A 18 43.37 24.55 7.53
CA ARG A 18 42.34 25.10 6.65
C ARG A 18 42.89 25.44 5.27
N ALA A 19 44.06 26.06 5.20
CA ALA A 19 44.70 26.41 3.93
C ALA A 19 45.04 25.17 3.07
N VAL A 20 45.50 24.08 3.69
CA VAL A 20 45.74 22.81 2.98
C VAL A 20 44.43 22.18 2.49
N GLN A 21 43.37 22.26 3.28
CA GLN A 21 42.06 21.69 2.92
C GLN A 21 41.39 22.46 1.78
N GLU A 22 41.53 23.79 1.74
CA GLU A 22 41.04 24.64 0.65
C GLU A 22 41.82 24.40 -0.65
N ARG A 23 43.15 24.27 -0.58
CA ARG A 23 43.97 23.90 -1.75
C ARG A 23 43.59 22.54 -2.33
N GLN A 24 43.34 21.55 -1.48
CA GLN A 24 42.90 20.22 -1.91
C GLN A 24 41.50 20.23 -2.54
N ARG A 25 40.59 21.10 -2.06
CA ARG A 25 39.27 21.30 -2.69
C ARG A 25 39.39 21.99 -4.05
N ALA A 26 40.25 22.99 -4.19
CA ALA A 26 40.49 23.69 -5.45
C ALA A 26 41.11 22.77 -6.52
N GLU A 27 42.08 21.92 -6.15
CA GLU A 27 42.66 20.93 -7.08
C GLU A 27 41.66 19.85 -7.51
N LYS A 28 40.76 19.43 -6.61
CA LYS A 28 39.73 18.44 -6.93
C LYS A 28 38.66 19.02 -7.87
N ALA A 29 38.33 20.30 -7.72
CA ALA A 29 37.47 21.03 -8.64
C ALA A 29 38.11 21.20 -10.03
N ALA A 30 39.41 21.52 -10.09
CA ALA A 30 40.14 21.63 -11.35
C ALA A 30 40.25 20.30 -12.11
N ARG A 31 40.38 19.17 -11.40
CA ARG A 31 40.40 17.82 -12.02
C ARG A 31 39.05 17.37 -12.57
N ALA A 32 37.94 17.88 -12.03
CA ALA A 32 36.61 17.56 -12.52
C ALA A 32 36.26 18.28 -13.84
N ALA A 33 36.92 19.40 -14.14
CA ALA A 33 36.63 20.23 -15.32
C ALA A 33 37.43 19.83 -16.59
N GLY A 34 38.44 18.95 -16.48
CA GLY A 34 39.40 18.65 -17.58
C GLY A 34 39.12 17.39 -18.41
N GLY A 35 37.95 16.77 -18.32
CA GLY A 35 37.66 15.46 -18.90
C GLY A 35 36.95 15.49 -20.26
N THR A 36 37.55 16.05 -21.32
CA THR A 36 37.05 15.91 -22.70
C THR A 36 37.97 14.98 -23.49
N THR A 37 37.51 13.77 -23.80
CA THR A 37 38.23 12.83 -24.70
C THR A 37 37.41 12.56 -25.95
N THR A 38 37.96 12.99 -27.08
CA THR A 38 37.60 12.63 -28.44
C THR A 38 38.00 11.18 -28.73
N LYS A 39 37.09 10.35 -29.26
CA LYS A 39 37.44 9.07 -29.90
C LYS A 39 36.75 8.88 -31.23
N LYS A 40 37.59 8.53 -32.22
CA LYS A 40 37.33 8.17 -33.61
C LYS A 40 36.37 6.99 -33.73
N GLY A 41 35.62 6.96 -34.83
CA GLY A 41 34.62 5.94 -35.15
C GLY A 41 35.19 4.58 -35.57
N SER A 42 34.38 3.55 -35.31
CA SER A 42 34.36 2.28 -36.04
C SER A 42 32.92 1.77 -36.05
N GLN A 43 32.42 1.40 -37.23
CA GLN A 43 31.07 0.89 -37.48
C GLN A 43 30.81 -0.47 -36.79
N GLY A 44 29.57 -0.68 -36.30
CA GLY A 44 29.10 -1.99 -35.85
C GLY A 44 27.76 -1.97 -35.11
N SER A 45 26.69 -2.39 -35.81
CA SER A 45 25.41 -2.95 -35.34
C SER A 45 24.54 -2.14 -34.34
N ALA A 46 23.39 -1.68 -34.84
CA ALA A 46 22.37 -0.92 -34.11
C ALA A 46 21.64 -1.75 -33.03
N THR A 47 21.66 -1.23 -31.80
CA THR A 47 20.57 -1.40 -30.82
C THR A 47 20.43 -0.06 -30.10
N SER A 48 19.40 0.71 -30.43
CA SER A 48 19.18 2.06 -29.90
C SER A 48 18.75 1.99 -28.44
N VAL A 49 19.67 2.28 -27.53
CA VAL A 49 19.37 2.67 -26.16
C VAL A 49 18.79 4.09 -26.22
N VAL A 50 17.48 4.21 -26.03
CA VAL A 50 16.82 5.51 -25.91
C VAL A 50 17.19 6.09 -24.55
N VAL A 51 18.03 7.13 -24.57
CA VAL A 51 18.31 8.01 -23.44
C VAL A 51 17.03 8.79 -23.15
N GLY A 52 16.40 8.50 -22.01
CA GLY A 52 15.17 9.18 -21.59
C GLY A 52 15.42 10.67 -21.36
N SER A 53 14.70 11.51 -22.10
CA SER A 53 14.59 12.95 -21.82
C SER A 53 13.81 13.14 -20.52
N THR A 54 14.41 13.80 -19.54
CA THR A 54 13.72 14.30 -18.34
C THR A 54 12.73 15.38 -18.77
N ALA A 55 11.45 15.02 -18.84
CA ALA A 55 10.37 15.99 -19.00
C ALA A 55 9.93 16.52 -17.63
N ASP A 56 9.89 17.84 -17.49
CA ASP A 56 9.36 18.61 -16.35
C ASP A 56 7.86 18.34 -16.13
N SER A 57 7.54 17.18 -15.59
CA SER A 57 6.24 16.95 -14.95
C SER A 57 6.52 16.47 -13.55
N GLY A 58 5.80 16.98 -12.54
CA GLY A 58 5.92 16.53 -11.14
C GLY A 58 5.68 15.02 -10.93
N PHE A 59 5.36 14.30 -12.01
CA PHE A 59 5.20 12.85 -12.11
C PHE A 59 6.41 12.13 -12.76
N ALA A 60 7.50 12.82 -13.11
CA ALA A 60 8.60 12.25 -13.90
C ALA A 60 9.52 11.30 -13.11
N HIS A 61 9.55 11.40 -11.78
CA HIS A 61 10.47 10.60 -10.95
C HIS A 61 10.03 9.14 -10.74
N GLN A 62 8.79 8.80 -11.13
CA GLN A 62 8.32 7.44 -11.21
C GLN A 62 8.00 7.16 -12.68
N GLU A 63 8.63 6.14 -13.25
CA GLU A 63 8.04 5.47 -14.42
C GLU A 63 6.70 4.88 -13.96
N PHE A 64 5.65 5.69 -14.07
CA PHE A 64 4.24 5.37 -13.81
C PHE A 64 3.75 4.40 -14.90
N SER A 65 4.36 3.21 -14.92
CA SER A 65 4.06 2.11 -15.82
C SER A 65 2.97 1.26 -15.18
N PHE A 66 1.73 1.47 -15.62
CA PHE A 66 0.59 0.65 -15.18
C PHE A 66 0.68 -0.83 -15.63
N THR A 67 1.57 -1.22 -16.55
CA THR A 67 1.59 -2.59 -17.06
C THR A 67 1.65 -3.61 -15.91
N PRO A 68 0.59 -4.42 -15.70
CA PRO A 68 0.71 -5.60 -14.86
C PRO A 68 1.77 -6.44 -15.57
N LYS A 69 2.97 -6.54 -14.99
CA LYS A 69 4.15 -7.12 -15.66
C LYS A 69 3.95 -8.60 -16.05
N ILE A 70 2.84 -9.19 -15.62
CA ILE A 70 2.48 -10.60 -15.77
C ILE A 70 1.39 -10.81 -16.83
N ALA A 71 0.63 -9.77 -17.23
CA ALA A 71 -0.51 -9.91 -18.14
C ALA A 71 -0.13 -10.29 -19.59
N LYS A 72 1.17 -10.28 -19.93
CA LYS A 72 1.68 -10.76 -21.22
C LYS A 72 2.78 -11.79 -21.00
N GLY A 73 2.39 -13.05 -20.78
CA GLY A 73 3.27 -14.21 -20.94
C GLY A 73 4.58 -14.16 -20.18
N ALA A 74 4.60 -13.60 -18.96
CA ALA A 74 5.81 -13.59 -18.15
C ALA A 74 6.26 -15.04 -17.94
N ASN A 75 7.45 -15.38 -18.43
CA ASN A 75 8.15 -16.63 -18.12
C ASN A 75 8.11 -16.83 -16.61
N THR A 76 7.16 -17.62 -16.12
CA THR A 76 7.11 -18.03 -14.73
C THR A 76 8.33 -18.93 -14.56
N SER A 77 9.37 -18.43 -13.89
CA SER A 77 10.46 -19.27 -13.44
C SER A 77 9.86 -20.50 -12.75
N LEU A 78 10.38 -21.70 -13.04
CA LEU A 78 9.91 -22.97 -12.46
C LEU A 78 9.87 -22.94 -10.91
N ASP A 79 10.55 -21.98 -10.30
CA ASP A 79 10.64 -21.79 -8.86
C ASP A 79 9.41 -21.15 -8.20
N ILE A 80 8.39 -20.68 -8.93
CA ILE A 80 7.20 -20.05 -8.32
C ILE A 80 6.15 -21.11 -7.97
N HIS A 81 5.71 -21.10 -6.71
CA HIS A 81 4.75 -22.06 -6.21
C HIS A 81 3.34 -21.85 -6.81
N PRO A 82 2.60 -22.91 -7.20
CA PRO A 82 1.27 -22.77 -7.81
C PRO A 82 0.27 -21.95 -6.99
N ALA A 83 0.29 -22.10 -5.65
CA ALA A 83 -0.55 -21.29 -4.77
C ALA A 83 -0.26 -19.78 -4.87
N VAL A 84 1.00 -19.41 -5.08
CA VAL A 84 1.44 -18.01 -5.22
C VAL A 84 1.06 -17.47 -6.60
N LEU A 85 1.16 -18.30 -7.66
CA LEU A 85 0.69 -17.94 -9.01
C LEU A 85 -0.80 -17.58 -9.01
N VAL A 86 -1.64 -18.44 -8.41
CA VAL A 86 -3.10 -18.22 -8.35
C VAL A 86 -3.43 -16.92 -7.61
N ILE A 87 -2.83 -16.68 -6.44
CA ILE A 87 -3.09 -15.46 -5.68
C ILE A 87 -2.54 -14.22 -6.40
N GLY A 88 -1.36 -14.30 -7.02
CA GLY A 88 -0.80 -13.19 -7.80
C GLY A 88 -1.74 -12.76 -8.93
N LEU A 89 -2.29 -13.71 -9.68
CA LEU A 89 -3.29 -13.43 -10.71
C LEU A 89 -4.57 -12.81 -10.12
N GLN A 90 -5.11 -13.38 -9.05
CA GLN A 90 -6.32 -12.87 -8.39
C GLN A 90 -6.14 -11.45 -7.82
N ILE A 91 -4.94 -11.12 -7.34
CA ILE A 91 -4.62 -9.78 -6.84
C ILE A 91 -4.42 -8.80 -8.01
N ALA A 92 -3.75 -9.21 -9.09
CA ALA A 92 -3.51 -8.41 -10.29
C ALA A 92 -4.82 -8.07 -11.04
N GLU A 93 -5.75 -9.01 -11.11
CA GLU A 93 -7.09 -8.82 -11.68
C GLU A 93 -8.06 -8.14 -10.71
N PHE A 94 -7.61 -7.81 -9.49
CA PHE A 94 -8.44 -7.24 -8.43
C PHE A 94 -9.70 -8.07 -8.12
N LYS A 95 -9.59 -9.40 -8.20
CA LYS A 95 -10.58 -10.31 -7.58
C LYS A 95 -10.46 -10.23 -6.06
N ILE A 96 -9.23 -10.11 -5.55
CA ILE A 96 -8.92 -9.87 -4.13
C ILE A 96 -8.35 -8.45 -3.96
N CYS A 97 -9.18 -7.51 -3.49
CA CYS A 97 -8.80 -6.08 -3.38
C CYS A 97 -8.42 -5.63 -1.96
N GLY A 98 -9.22 -6.00 -0.95
CA GLY A 98 -9.14 -5.42 0.38
C GLY A 98 -7.81 -5.74 1.08
N ALA A 99 -7.30 -4.81 1.88
CA ALA A 99 -6.00 -4.98 2.55
C ALA A 99 -5.95 -6.26 3.42
N ASN A 100 -7.00 -6.55 4.20
CA ASN A 100 -7.10 -7.78 5.01
C ASN A 100 -7.16 -9.02 4.12
N ALA A 101 -8.07 -9.02 3.13
CA ALA A 101 -8.26 -10.15 2.24
C ALA A 101 -6.97 -10.50 1.47
N ARG A 102 -6.24 -9.50 0.99
CA ARG A 102 -4.92 -9.68 0.34
C ARG A 102 -3.90 -10.27 1.30
N CYS A 103 -3.84 -9.78 2.54
CA CYS A 103 -2.92 -10.27 3.57
C CYS A 103 -3.21 -11.75 3.92
N ILE A 104 -4.46 -12.07 4.24
CA ILE A 104 -4.91 -13.43 4.58
C ILE A 104 -4.63 -14.39 3.42
N ALA A 105 -4.97 -14.02 2.18
CA ALA A 105 -4.72 -14.85 1.01
C ALA A 105 -3.22 -15.11 0.78
N THR A 106 -2.38 -14.08 0.99
CA THR A 106 -0.93 -14.20 0.84
C THR A 106 -0.33 -15.13 1.89
N LEU A 107 -0.71 -14.94 3.16
CA LEU A 107 -0.26 -15.79 4.27
C LEU A 107 -0.73 -17.25 4.09
N THR A 108 -1.96 -17.45 3.63
CA THR A 108 -2.50 -18.78 3.33
C THR A 108 -1.73 -19.45 2.18
N ALA A 109 -1.35 -18.69 1.14
CA ALA A 109 -0.50 -19.21 0.08
C ALA A 109 0.90 -19.56 0.58
N PHE A 110 1.50 -18.72 1.44
CA PHE A 110 2.82 -18.99 2.03
C PHE A 110 2.80 -20.19 2.97
N LYS A 111 1.68 -20.45 3.66
CA LYS A 111 1.49 -21.68 4.43
C LYS A 111 1.66 -22.91 3.54
N LYS A 112 1.04 -22.92 2.36
CA LYS A 112 1.20 -24.01 1.38
C LYS A 112 2.64 -24.11 0.86
N VAL A 113 3.27 -22.98 0.56
CA VAL A 113 4.70 -22.96 0.14
C VAL A 113 5.59 -23.60 1.19
N ILE A 114 5.40 -23.28 2.47
CA ILE A 114 6.19 -23.82 3.58
C ILE A 114 5.92 -25.32 3.78
N GLN A 115 4.68 -25.75 3.63
CA GLN A 115 4.31 -27.18 3.72
C GLN A 115 4.97 -28.01 2.61
N ASP A 116 4.95 -27.50 1.37
CA ASP A 116 5.50 -28.20 0.21
C ASP A 116 7.03 -28.04 0.07
N TYR A 117 7.64 -27.18 0.89
CA TYR A 117 9.08 -26.92 0.87
C TYR A 117 9.89 -28.11 1.38
N LYS A 118 11.02 -28.38 0.72
CA LYS A 118 12.03 -29.35 1.14
C LYS A 118 13.38 -28.67 1.29
N THR A 119 14.05 -28.90 2.41
CA THR A 119 15.37 -28.33 2.69
C THR A 119 16.43 -29.02 1.83
N PRO A 120 17.26 -28.27 1.08
CA PRO A 120 18.39 -28.84 0.37
C PRO A 120 19.44 -29.43 1.33
N GLU A 121 20.11 -30.50 0.90
CA GLU A 121 21.20 -31.11 1.65
C GLU A 121 22.30 -30.10 1.97
N GLY A 122 22.87 -30.18 3.19
CA GLY A 122 23.94 -29.28 3.65
C GLY A 122 23.47 -27.89 4.12
N THR A 123 22.16 -27.65 4.20
CA THR A 123 21.58 -26.43 4.77
C THR A 123 20.48 -26.73 5.79
N THR A 124 20.11 -25.73 6.57
CA THR A 124 18.97 -25.80 7.51
C THR A 124 17.78 -25.03 6.95
N LEU A 125 16.58 -25.40 7.38
CA LEU A 125 15.34 -24.74 6.97
C LEU A 125 15.39 -23.22 7.22
N SER A 126 15.80 -22.80 8.42
CA SER A 126 15.87 -21.39 8.82
C SER A 126 16.78 -20.55 7.92
N ARG A 127 17.87 -21.14 7.41
CA ARG A 127 18.84 -20.46 6.54
C ARG A 127 18.37 -20.35 5.10
N HIS A 128 17.75 -21.39 4.55
CA HIS A 128 17.43 -21.43 3.12
C HIS A 128 15.99 -20.99 2.80
N LEU A 129 15.02 -21.19 3.71
CA LEU A 129 13.62 -20.83 3.48
C LEU A 129 13.42 -19.34 3.13
N PRO A 130 14.10 -18.35 3.75
CA PRO A 130 13.98 -16.95 3.35
C PRO A 130 14.40 -16.69 1.89
N THR A 131 15.41 -17.40 1.41
CA THR A 131 15.88 -17.34 0.02
C THR A 131 14.84 -17.96 -0.91
N HIS A 132 14.22 -19.08 -0.51
CA HIS A 132 13.15 -19.72 -1.27
C HIS A 132 11.86 -18.87 -1.35
N LEU A 133 11.52 -18.13 -0.30
CA LEU A 133 10.36 -17.23 -0.28
C LEU A 133 10.58 -15.94 -1.09
N SER A 134 11.83 -15.54 -1.33
CA SER A 134 12.15 -14.26 -1.97
C SER A 134 11.64 -14.16 -3.42
N PRO A 135 11.79 -15.18 -4.30
CA PRO A 135 11.15 -15.21 -5.61
C PRO A 135 9.62 -15.13 -5.54
N GLN A 136 9.00 -15.81 -4.57
CA GLN A 136 7.53 -15.78 -4.37
C GLN A 136 7.04 -14.36 -4.07
N ILE A 137 7.72 -13.67 -3.13
CA ILE A 137 7.42 -12.29 -2.76
C ILE A 137 7.62 -11.36 -3.97
N LYS A 138 8.72 -11.54 -4.70
CA LYS A 138 9.02 -10.73 -5.90
C LYS A 138 7.96 -10.89 -6.98
N TYR A 139 7.46 -12.10 -7.19
CA TYR A 139 6.36 -12.36 -8.11
C TYR A 139 5.08 -11.63 -7.69
N LEU A 140 4.72 -11.67 -6.39
CA LEU A 140 3.55 -10.94 -5.88
C LEU A 140 3.70 -9.42 -6.04
N VAL A 141 4.87 -8.87 -5.71
CA VAL A 141 5.19 -7.44 -5.90
C VAL A 141 5.04 -7.03 -7.37
N ASN A 142 5.53 -7.86 -8.29
CA ASN A 142 5.44 -7.62 -9.73
C ASN A 142 4.01 -7.80 -10.28
N SER A 143 3.17 -8.60 -9.60
CA SER A 143 1.76 -8.76 -9.94
C SER A 143 0.99 -7.49 -9.63
N ARG A 144 1.22 -6.95 -8.43
CA ARG A 144 0.64 -5.71 -7.92
C ARG A 144 1.43 -5.25 -6.69
N PRO A 145 1.74 -3.95 -6.54
CA PRO A 145 2.44 -3.44 -5.35
C PRO A 145 1.79 -3.94 -4.05
N MET A 146 2.61 -4.44 -3.12
CA MET A 146 2.11 -5.02 -1.86
C MET A 146 1.41 -3.96 -1.01
N SER A 147 0.33 -4.35 -0.34
CA SER A 147 -0.23 -3.51 0.71
C SER A 147 0.74 -3.40 1.89
N VAL A 148 0.60 -2.34 2.68
CA VAL A 148 1.41 -2.14 3.89
C VAL A 148 1.25 -3.33 4.85
N GLY A 149 0.01 -3.77 5.09
CA GLY A 149 -0.28 -4.94 5.93
C GLY A 149 0.37 -6.23 5.43
N MET A 150 0.41 -6.48 4.10
CA MET A 150 1.15 -7.62 3.54
C MET A 150 2.64 -7.50 3.83
N GLY A 151 3.23 -6.31 3.63
CA GLY A 151 4.64 -6.07 3.91
C GLY A 151 5.00 -6.33 5.37
N ASN A 152 4.15 -5.90 6.30
CA ASN A 152 4.34 -6.12 7.73
C ASN A 152 4.19 -7.59 8.11
N ALA A 153 3.20 -8.28 7.57
CA ALA A 153 3.02 -9.73 7.77
C ALA A 153 4.21 -10.54 7.24
N ILE A 154 4.78 -10.15 6.09
CA ILE A 154 5.98 -10.78 5.53
C ILE A 154 7.21 -10.51 6.39
N ARG A 155 7.38 -9.30 6.92
CA ARG A 155 8.47 -8.98 7.86
C ARG A 155 8.34 -9.82 9.13
N HIS A 156 7.14 -9.93 9.68
CA HIS A 156 6.85 -10.78 10.84
C HIS A 156 7.18 -12.24 10.55
N LEU A 157 6.75 -12.79 9.41
CA LEU A 157 7.06 -14.17 9.02
C LEU A 157 8.58 -14.39 8.88
N LYS A 158 9.30 -13.45 8.26
CA LYS A 158 10.76 -13.53 8.15
C LYS A 158 11.45 -13.50 9.51
N LEU A 159 10.95 -12.69 10.45
CA LEU A 159 11.45 -12.66 11.82
C LEU A 159 11.24 -14.02 12.50
N GLU A 160 10.02 -14.56 12.45
CA GLU A 160 9.70 -15.87 13.03
C GLU A 160 10.61 -16.98 12.47
N ILE A 161 10.88 -16.99 11.15
CA ILE A 161 11.82 -17.93 10.52
C ILE A 161 13.25 -17.76 11.06
N SER A 162 13.69 -16.52 11.28
CA SER A 162 15.05 -16.24 11.78
C SER A 162 15.25 -16.58 13.25
N THR A 163 14.18 -16.59 14.05
CA THR A 163 14.21 -16.90 15.48
C THR A 163 13.94 -18.37 15.78
N MET A 164 13.75 -19.21 14.77
CA MET A 164 13.50 -20.63 14.96
C MET A 164 14.73 -21.34 15.52
N ASP A 165 14.47 -22.34 16.36
CA ASP A 165 15.50 -23.26 16.81
C ASP A 165 16.07 -24.05 15.62
N ILE A 166 17.40 -24.12 15.57
CA ILE A 166 18.17 -24.76 14.50
C ILE A 166 18.15 -26.28 14.68
N ASP A 167 17.98 -26.75 15.92
CA ASP A 167 18.00 -28.17 16.26
C ASP A 167 16.64 -28.85 16.04
N LEU A 168 15.61 -28.07 15.69
CA LEU A 168 14.27 -28.59 15.46
C LEU A 168 14.20 -29.35 14.12
N ALA A 169 13.53 -30.50 14.12
CA ALA A 169 13.27 -31.24 12.90
C ALA A 169 12.46 -30.39 11.90
N ASP A 170 12.79 -30.51 10.61
CA ASP A 170 12.18 -29.70 9.55
C ASP A 170 10.65 -29.75 9.53
N ASP A 171 10.05 -30.91 9.79
CA ASP A 171 8.59 -31.07 9.78
C ASP A 171 7.93 -30.39 10.98
N ASP A 172 8.56 -30.45 12.15
CA ASP A 172 8.11 -29.71 13.34
C ASP A 172 8.29 -28.20 13.16
N ALA A 173 9.38 -27.79 12.53
CA ALA A 173 9.64 -26.40 12.17
C ALA A 173 8.56 -25.87 11.21
N LYS A 174 8.24 -26.60 10.14
CA LYS A 174 7.15 -26.23 9.21
C LYS A 174 5.81 -26.13 9.93
N ARG A 175 5.49 -27.11 10.79
CA ARG A 175 4.24 -27.12 11.57
C ARG A 175 4.13 -25.89 12.46
N LEU A 176 5.20 -25.54 13.18
CA LEU A 176 5.26 -24.36 14.03
C LEU A 176 5.10 -23.07 13.23
N LEU A 177 5.76 -22.93 12.07
CA LEU A 177 5.59 -21.77 11.19
C LEU A 177 4.16 -21.64 10.67
N CYS A 178 3.53 -22.75 10.29
CA CYS A 178 2.13 -22.77 9.87
C CYS A 178 1.20 -22.29 11.00
N GLU A 179 1.45 -22.75 12.23
CA GLU A 179 0.70 -22.33 13.41
C GLU A 179 0.91 -20.83 13.70
N LYS A 180 2.15 -20.33 13.59
CA LYS A 180 2.46 -18.89 13.73
C LYS A 180 1.73 -18.04 12.70
N ILE A 181 1.61 -18.51 11.45
CA ILE A 181 0.81 -17.86 10.41
C ILE A 181 -0.67 -17.83 10.78
N ASP A 182 -1.22 -18.97 11.23
CA ASP A 182 -2.63 -19.07 11.60
C ASP A 182 -2.94 -18.20 12.82
N ASN A 183 -2.06 -18.15 13.83
CA ASN A 183 -2.16 -17.26 14.98
C ASN A 183 -2.09 -15.79 14.55
N PHE A 184 -1.20 -15.41 13.62
CA PHE A 184 -1.15 -14.04 13.10
C PHE A 184 -2.47 -13.64 12.43
N ILE A 185 -3.03 -14.49 11.57
CA ILE A 185 -4.33 -14.24 10.92
C ILE A 185 -5.44 -14.12 11.96
N ARG A 186 -5.48 -15.05 12.92
CA ARG A 186 -6.49 -15.09 13.97
C ARG A 186 -6.44 -13.81 14.81
N ASP A 187 -5.28 -13.51 15.40
CA ASP A 187 -5.15 -12.52 16.46
C ASP A 187 -5.04 -11.10 15.89
N ARG A 188 -4.19 -10.91 14.86
CA ARG A 188 -3.88 -9.58 14.31
C ARG A 188 -4.86 -9.08 13.26
N ILE A 189 -5.71 -9.97 12.73
CA ILE A 189 -6.71 -9.61 11.71
C ILE A 189 -8.12 -9.93 12.20
N THR A 190 -8.46 -11.21 12.42
CA THR A 190 -9.87 -11.57 12.67
C THR A 190 -10.38 -11.15 14.05
N PHE A 191 -9.57 -11.32 15.10
CA PHE A 191 -9.91 -10.90 16.45
C PHE A 191 -9.85 -9.38 16.57
N ALA A 192 -8.80 -8.77 16.00
CA ALA A 192 -8.69 -7.31 15.90
C ALA A 192 -9.93 -6.68 15.24
N ASP A 193 -10.39 -7.22 14.11
CA ASP A 193 -11.61 -6.75 13.42
C ASP A 193 -12.83 -6.76 14.36
N ARG A 194 -13.01 -7.83 15.16
CA ARG A 194 -14.13 -7.93 16.12
C ARG A 194 -14.03 -6.89 17.22
N VAL A 195 -12.85 -6.73 17.82
CA VAL A 195 -12.63 -5.74 18.90
C VAL A 195 -12.84 -4.31 18.38
N ILE A 196 -12.38 -4.01 17.17
CA ILE A 196 -12.61 -2.71 16.52
C ILE A 196 -14.09 -2.46 16.29
N VAL A 197 -14.84 -3.48 15.89
CA VAL A 197 -16.30 -3.40 15.76
C VAL A 197 -16.93 -3.12 17.13
N ASP A 198 -16.58 -3.87 18.18
CA ASP A 198 -17.12 -3.65 19.53
C ASP A 198 -16.88 -2.23 20.05
N TYR A 199 -15.68 -1.68 19.85
CA TYR A 199 -15.40 -0.29 20.17
C TYR A 199 -16.18 0.68 19.28
N GLY A 200 -16.28 0.40 17.97
CA GLY A 200 -17.04 1.22 17.03
C GLY A 200 -18.53 1.32 17.37
N LEU A 201 -19.12 0.24 17.89
CA LEU A 201 -20.53 0.19 18.26
C LEU A 201 -20.88 1.18 19.37
N GLN A 202 -19.95 1.42 20.30
CA GLN A 202 -20.12 2.41 21.37
C GLN A 202 -20.20 3.85 20.84
N LYS A 203 -19.85 4.09 19.58
CA LYS A 203 -19.87 5.40 18.92
C LYS A 203 -21.07 5.61 18.00
N ILE A 204 -21.88 4.56 17.77
CA ILE A 204 -23.10 4.66 16.97
C ILE A 204 -24.28 4.81 17.93
N GLN A 205 -25.10 5.82 17.67
CA GLN A 205 -26.28 6.14 18.47
C GLN A 205 -27.54 6.02 17.62
N ASP A 206 -28.67 5.93 18.30
CA ASP A 206 -29.97 5.99 17.65
C ASP A 206 -30.14 7.32 16.90
N ASP A 207 -30.74 7.20 15.72
CA ASP A 207 -31.03 8.26 14.76
C ASP A 207 -29.78 8.91 14.12
N ASP A 208 -28.60 8.29 14.25
CA ASP A 208 -27.40 8.70 13.53
C ASP A 208 -27.56 8.59 12.00
N VAL A 209 -26.89 9.51 11.30
CA VAL A 209 -26.67 9.43 9.85
C VAL A 209 -25.19 9.28 9.61
N ILE A 210 -24.80 8.06 9.28
CA ILE A 210 -23.40 7.67 9.11
C ILE A 210 -23.00 7.79 7.65
N LEU A 211 -21.93 8.51 7.36
CA LEU A 211 -21.32 8.51 6.04
C LEU A 211 -20.11 7.56 6.01
N THR A 212 -19.99 6.79 4.94
CA THR A 212 -18.81 5.97 4.65
C THR A 212 -18.40 6.11 3.19
N TYR A 213 -17.13 5.81 2.91
CA TYR A 213 -16.53 6.00 1.59
C TYR A 213 -16.00 4.69 1.00
N ALA A 214 -16.32 4.46 -0.28
CA ALA A 214 -15.95 3.26 -1.03
C ALA A 214 -16.37 1.98 -0.28
N ARG A 215 -15.42 1.07 -0.03
CA ARG A 215 -15.68 -0.18 0.66
C ARG A 215 -14.57 -0.52 1.64
N SER A 216 -14.95 -0.67 2.91
CA SER A 216 -14.12 -1.21 3.98
C SER A 216 -14.79 -2.43 4.60
N SER A 217 -14.05 -3.54 4.78
CA SER A 217 -14.58 -4.75 5.40
C SER A 217 -14.92 -4.55 6.88
N VAL A 218 -14.08 -3.81 7.61
CA VAL A 218 -14.27 -3.54 9.04
C VAL A 218 -15.45 -2.60 9.28
N VAL A 219 -15.56 -1.52 8.47
CA VAL A 219 -16.71 -0.61 8.57
C VAL A 219 -18.00 -1.33 8.14
N GLN A 220 -17.95 -2.18 7.12
CA GLN A 220 -19.09 -3.01 6.76
C GLN A 220 -19.52 -3.91 7.94
N ALA A 221 -18.58 -4.60 8.59
CA ALA A 221 -18.89 -5.44 9.75
C ALA A 221 -19.51 -4.63 10.90
N LEU A 222 -18.95 -3.44 11.18
CA LEU A 222 -19.47 -2.52 12.19
C LEU A 222 -20.93 -2.13 11.94
N LEU A 223 -21.25 -1.69 10.72
CA LEU A 223 -22.61 -1.25 10.39
C LEU A 223 -23.61 -2.42 10.41
N LEU A 224 -23.20 -3.61 9.96
CA LEU A 224 -24.04 -4.80 10.01
C LEU A 224 -24.31 -5.24 11.46
N GLU A 225 -23.29 -5.21 12.31
CA GLU A 225 -23.44 -5.56 13.73
C GLU A 225 -24.27 -4.51 14.49
N ALA A 226 -24.10 -3.22 14.17
CA ALA A 226 -24.90 -2.15 14.74
C ALA A 226 -26.39 -2.37 14.47
N ARG A 227 -26.72 -2.77 13.24
CA ARG A 227 -28.09 -3.11 12.86
C ARG A 227 -28.58 -4.36 13.58
N ALA A 228 -27.74 -5.40 13.69
CA ALA A 228 -28.08 -6.63 14.40
C ALA A 228 -28.36 -6.40 15.90
N LYS A 229 -27.68 -5.44 16.53
CA LYS A 229 -27.94 -5.00 17.91
C LYS A 229 -29.17 -4.08 18.04
N GLY A 230 -29.89 -3.82 16.95
CA GLY A 230 -31.14 -3.05 16.96
C GLY A 230 -30.99 -1.53 16.93
N ILE A 231 -29.77 -1.01 16.77
CA ILE A 231 -29.52 0.44 16.72
C ILE A 231 -30.15 1.01 15.44
N ARG A 232 -30.89 2.11 15.57
CA ARG A 232 -31.59 2.76 14.45
C ARG A 232 -30.68 3.84 13.85
N PHE A 233 -30.25 3.68 12.61
CA PHE A 233 -29.42 4.68 11.92
C PHE A 233 -29.62 4.59 10.40
N LYS A 234 -29.13 5.61 9.69
CA LYS A 234 -29.09 5.66 8.22
C LYS A 234 -27.64 5.71 7.74
N VAL A 235 -27.38 5.19 6.54
CA VAL A 235 -26.03 5.19 5.95
C VAL A 235 -26.00 5.94 4.63
N ILE A 236 -25.07 6.86 4.47
CA ILE A 236 -24.72 7.47 3.19
C ILE A 236 -23.44 6.80 2.67
N VAL A 237 -23.54 6.06 1.58
CA VAL A 237 -22.40 5.44 0.91
C VAL A 237 -21.93 6.37 -0.20
N VAL A 238 -20.77 7.00 -0.01
CA VAL A 238 -20.11 7.81 -1.01
C VAL A 238 -19.18 6.92 -1.84
N ASP A 239 -19.25 7.03 -3.16
CA ASP A 239 -18.46 6.20 -4.09
C ASP A 239 -17.73 7.05 -5.13
N SER A 240 -16.74 6.45 -5.78
CA SER A 240 -15.93 7.09 -6.82
C SER A 240 -15.63 6.17 -7.98
N ARG A 241 -15.49 6.80 -9.14
CA ARG A 241 -15.00 6.15 -10.35
C ARG A 241 -13.50 5.84 -10.21
N PRO A 242 -12.97 4.85 -10.93
CA PRO A 242 -13.65 4.05 -11.96
C PRO A 242 -14.41 2.82 -11.44
N ARG A 243 -13.98 2.21 -10.32
CA ARG A 243 -14.41 0.86 -9.92
C ARG A 243 -15.73 0.76 -9.15
N LEU A 244 -16.25 1.88 -8.63
CA LEU A 244 -17.55 1.93 -7.95
C LEU A 244 -17.69 0.86 -6.86
N GLU A 245 -16.70 0.80 -5.98
CA GLU A 245 -16.59 -0.27 -5.00
C GLU A 245 -17.63 -0.17 -3.88
N GLY A 246 -18.13 1.04 -3.63
CA GLY A 246 -19.22 1.32 -2.72
C GLY A 246 -20.52 0.61 -3.09
N LYS A 247 -20.77 0.31 -4.38
CA LYS A 247 -21.94 -0.50 -4.78
C LYS A 247 -22.00 -1.87 -4.10
N ARG A 248 -20.85 -2.52 -3.88
CA ARG A 248 -20.80 -3.82 -3.19
C ARG A 248 -21.08 -3.69 -1.70
N LEU A 249 -20.66 -2.59 -1.08
CA LEU A 249 -20.99 -2.26 0.30
C LEU A 249 -22.49 -1.97 0.42
N LEU A 250 -23.02 -1.07 -0.41
CA LEU A 250 -24.42 -0.69 -0.47
C LEU A 250 -25.34 -1.91 -0.56
N LYS A 251 -25.06 -2.83 -1.49
CA LYS A 251 -25.83 -4.07 -1.63
C LYS A 251 -25.96 -4.82 -0.30
N ARG A 252 -24.84 -5.05 0.40
CA ARG A 252 -24.83 -5.78 1.67
C ARG A 252 -25.57 -5.06 2.78
N LEU A 253 -25.50 -3.74 2.84
CA LEU A 253 -26.21 -2.95 3.85
C LEU A 253 -27.72 -2.95 3.60
N VAL A 254 -28.15 -2.84 2.34
CA VAL A 254 -29.56 -2.92 1.93
C VAL A 254 -30.11 -4.32 2.19
N ASP A 255 -29.36 -5.37 1.84
CA ASP A 255 -29.74 -6.77 2.11
C ASP A 255 -29.94 -7.03 3.62
N ALA A 256 -29.24 -6.29 4.48
CA ALA A 256 -29.40 -6.32 5.94
C ALA A 256 -30.51 -5.39 6.48
N GLY A 257 -31.28 -4.74 5.60
CA GLY A 257 -32.39 -3.86 5.98
C GLY A 257 -31.96 -2.52 6.58
N ILE A 258 -30.77 -2.02 6.23
CA ILE A 258 -30.28 -0.69 6.64
C ILE A 258 -30.73 0.33 5.59
N SER A 259 -31.31 1.44 6.04
CA SER A 259 -31.69 2.55 5.16
C SER A 259 -30.44 3.24 4.61
N CYS A 260 -30.23 3.15 3.29
CA CYS A 260 -29.03 3.65 2.64
C CYS A 260 -29.32 4.70 1.56
N THR A 261 -28.50 5.74 1.51
CA THR A 261 -28.39 6.69 0.41
C THR A 261 -27.07 6.45 -0.32
N TYR A 262 -27.08 6.49 -1.65
CA TYR A 262 -25.86 6.35 -2.46
C TYR A 262 -25.55 7.66 -3.17
N ALA A 263 -24.32 8.15 -3.04
CA ALA A 263 -23.88 9.40 -3.63
C ALA A 263 -22.47 9.25 -4.24
N PHE A 264 -22.14 10.11 -5.19
CA PHE A 264 -20.77 10.20 -5.71
C PHE A 264 -19.94 11.20 -4.90
N LEU A 265 -18.62 11.06 -4.99
CA LEU A 265 -17.67 11.93 -4.29
C LEU A 265 -17.90 13.43 -4.55
N HIS A 266 -18.29 13.83 -5.76
CA HIS A 266 -18.58 15.24 -6.08
C HIS A 266 -19.84 15.79 -5.39
N ALA A 267 -20.72 14.92 -4.89
CA ALA A 267 -21.93 15.30 -4.13
C ALA A 267 -21.69 15.31 -2.61
N VAL A 268 -20.46 15.03 -2.14
CA VAL A 268 -20.17 14.89 -0.70
C VAL A 268 -20.50 16.16 0.09
N GLY A 269 -20.27 17.36 -0.47
CA GLY A 269 -20.58 18.62 0.20
C GLY A 269 -22.08 18.78 0.51
N PHE A 270 -22.95 18.30 -0.39
CA PHE A 270 -24.39 18.24 -0.18
C PHE A 270 -24.76 17.14 0.80
N ALA A 271 -24.21 15.94 0.60
CA ALA A 271 -24.48 14.76 1.42
C ALA A 271 -24.15 14.97 2.91
N LEU A 272 -23.09 15.73 3.22
CA LEU A 272 -22.69 16.02 4.60
C LEU A 272 -23.67 16.92 5.38
N LYS A 273 -24.71 17.50 4.75
CA LYS A 273 -25.68 18.34 5.47
C LYS A 273 -26.42 17.59 6.58
N ASP A 274 -26.74 16.33 6.31
CA ASP A 274 -27.56 15.51 7.22
C ASP A 274 -26.72 14.50 8.01
N VAL A 275 -25.39 14.49 7.83
CA VAL A 275 -24.48 13.49 8.40
C VAL A 275 -24.07 13.86 9.83
N SER A 276 -24.20 12.91 10.75
CA SER A 276 -23.76 13.09 12.14
C SER A 276 -22.34 12.57 12.38
N LYS A 277 -21.94 11.48 11.69
CA LYS A 277 -20.63 10.83 11.89
C LYS A 277 -20.09 10.27 10.58
N VAL A 278 -18.76 10.27 10.42
CA VAL A 278 -18.08 9.66 9.27
C VAL A 278 -17.26 8.46 9.74
N PHE A 279 -17.49 7.29 9.16
CA PHE A 279 -16.69 6.07 9.41
C PHE A 279 -15.90 5.68 8.16
N LEU A 280 -14.58 5.61 8.31
CA LEU A 280 -13.64 5.28 7.23
C LEU A 280 -12.82 4.04 7.59
N GLY A 281 -12.46 3.25 6.57
CA GLY A 281 -11.46 2.20 6.72
C GLY A 281 -10.08 2.69 6.28
N ALA A 282 -9.04 2.15 6.90
CA ALA A 282 -7.66 2.44 6.52
C ALA A 282 -7.05 1.33 5.65
N HIS A 283 -6.21 1.73 4.69
CA HIS A 283 -5.22 0.82 4.11
C HIS A 283 -4.00 0.73 5.04
N ALA A 284 -3.56 1.86 5.60
CA ALA A 284 -2.48 1.97 6.57
C ALA A 284 -2.54 3.28 7.35
N PHE A 285 -1.82 3.33 8.47
CA PHE A 285 -1.47 4.57 9.16
C PHE A 285 0.04 4.76 9.17
N MET A 286 0.47 5.97 8.86
CA MET A 286 1.87 6.41 8.89
C MET A 286 2.26 6.86 10.30
N SER A 287 3.55 6.83 10.64
CA SER A 287 4.03 7.26 11.96
C SER A 287 3.74 8.73 12.32
N ASN A 288 3.52 9.59 11.33
CA ASN A 288 3.08 10.97 11.56
C ASN A 288 1.56 11.09 11.81
N GLY A 289 0.85 9.97 11.94
CA GLY A 289 -0.60 9.89 12.12
C GLY A 289 -1.41 10.13 10.84
N ALA A 290 -0.76 10.24 9.68
CA ALA A 290 -1.47 10.38 8.42
C ALA A 290 -2.14 9.06 8.02
N LEU A 291 -3.41 9.14 7.63
CA LEU A 291 -4.17 8.00 7.13
C LEU A 291 -3.86 7.82 5.65
N TYR A 292 -3.43 6.62 5.29
CA TYR A 292 -3.31 6.18 3.91
C TYR A 292 -4.50 5.28 3.58
N SER A 293 -5.38 5.74 2.69
CA SER A 293 -6.57 5.00 2.29
C SER A 293 -6.96 5.34 0.86
N ARG A 294 -8.13 4.90 0.42
CA ARG A 294 -8.57 5.05 -0.97
C ARG A 294 -8.56 6.49 -1.43
N VAL A 295 -8.13 6.74 -2.67
CA VAL A 295 -8.19 8.07 -3.29
C VAL A 295 -9.60 8.64 -3.11
N GLY A 296 -9.71 9.88 -2.62
CA GLY A 296 -10.96 10.51 -2.23
C GLY A 296 -11.27 10.47 -0.73
N THR A 297 -10.55 9.66 0.05
CA THR A 297 -10.69 9.62 1.51
C THR A 297 -10.30 10.95 2.13
N ALA A 298 -9.22 11.57 1.65
CA ALA A 298 -8.81 12.89 2.11
C ALA A 298 -9.90 13.94 1.86
N MET A 299 -10.55 13.91 0.68
CA MET A 299 -11.64 14.84 0.36
C MET A 299 -12.83 14.69 1.32
N VAL A 300 -13.24 13.46 1.61
CA VAL A 300 -14.33 13.19 2.55
C VAL A 300 -13.97 13.70 3.94
N ALA A 301 -12.77 13.37 4.44
CA ALA A 301 -12.32 13.79 5.77
C ALA A 301 -12.19 15.32 5.89
N MET A 302 -11.65 15.99 4.86
CA MET A 302 -11.52 17.45 4.83
C MET A 302 -12.89 18.14 4.89
N MET A 303 -13.84 17.73 4.06
CA MET A 303 -15.17 18.36 4.04
C MET A 303 -15.99 18.05 5.30
N ALA A 304 -15.84 16.85 5.87
CA ALA A 304 -16.47 16.51 7.14
C ALA A 304 -15.92 17.37 8.28
N LYS A 305 -14.59 17.54 8.34
CA LYS A 305 -13.94 18.38 9.35
C LYS A 305 -14.40 19.83 9.28
N GLU A 306 -14.53 20.39 8.07
CA GLU A 306 -15.02 21.75 7.85
C GLU A 306 -16.44 21.97 8.42
N LYS A 307 -17.28 20.92 8.39
CA LYS A 307 -18.63 20.95 8.98
C LYS A 307 -18.67 20.49 10.45
N ASN A 308 -17.52 20.37 11.11
CA ASN A 308 -17.40 19.86 12.49
C ASN A 308 -17.96 18.44 12.69
N ILE A 309 -18.01 17.63 11.64
CA ILE A 309 -18.46 16.24 11.71
C ILE A 309 -17.26 15.36 12.11
N PRO A 310 -17.39 14.51 13.14
CA PRO A 310 -16.30 13.65 13.58
C PRO A 310 -15.96 12.59 12.52
N VAL A 311 -14.67 12.47 12.23
CA VAL A 311 -14.11 11.47 11.31
C VAL A 311 -13.46 10.37 12.12
N ILE A 312 -14.08 9.19 12.12
CA ILE A 312 -13.69 8.01 12.88
C ILE A 312 -13.10 6.99 11.91
N VAL A 313 -11.87 6.55 12.17
CA VAL A 313 -11.18 5.60 11.28
C VAL A 313 -11.02 4.26 11.99
N CYS A 314 -11.48 3.19 11.36
CA CYS A 314 -11.28 1.82 11.83
C CYS A 314 -10.02 1.23 11.19
N CYS A 315 -9.04 0.84 12.00
CA CYS A 315 -7.78 0.25 11.54
C CYS A 315 -7.19 -0.69 12.59
N GLU A 316 -6.68 -1.81 12.11
CA GLU A 316 -5.95 -2.84 12.82
C GLU A 316 -4.49 -2.42 12.97
N THR A 317 -3.86 -2.69 14.12
CA THR A 317 -2.49 -2.23 14.40
C THR A 317 -1.45 -2.79 13.42
N TYR A 318 -1.67 -3.98 12.85
CA TYR A 318 -0.71 -4.60 11.93
C TYR A 318 -0.56 -3.81 10.60
N LYS A 319 -1.46 -2.87 10.31
CA LYS A 319 -1.38 -1.96 9.15
C LYS A 319 -0.64 -0.65 9.45
N PHE A 320 -0.14 -0.46 10.67
CA PHE A 320 0.69 0.69 11.00
C PHE A 320 2.07 0.55 10.36
N THR A 321 2.67 1.66 9.98
CA THR A 321 3.99 1.68 9.34
C THR A 321 4.86 2.77 9.92
N GLU A 322 6.14 2.44 10.15
CA GLU A 322 7.20 3.36 10.56
C GLU A 322 7.50 4.45 9.52
N ARG A 323 7.01 4.24 8.30
CA ARG A 323 7.17 5.20 7.19
C ARG A 323 6.38 6.46 7.45
N VAL A 324 6.95 7.57 7.00
CA VAL A 324 6.31 8.87 6.96
C VAL A 324 6.24 9.33 5.51
N GLN A 325 5.07 9.80 5.10
CA GLN A 325 4.83 10.39 3.80
C GLN A 325 4.22 11.78 4.01
N LEU A 326 4.64 12.75 3.19
CA LEU A 326 4.19 14.14 3.28
C LEU A 326 3.17 14.51 2.20
N ASP A 327 3.13 13.75 1.10
CA ASP A 327 2.27 13.96 -0.04
C ASP A 327 1.58 12.66 -0.47
N SER A 328 0.72 12.70 -1.50
CA SER A 328 0.09 11.50 -2.06
C SER A 328 0.78 10.99 -3.33
N PHE A 329 1.96 11.51 -3.68
CA PHE A 329 2.64 11.25 -4.95
C PHE A 329 3.82 10.28 -4.80
N VAL A 330 4.63 10.43 -3.75
CA VAL A 330 5.91 9.71 -3.61
C VAL A 330 5.72 8.20 -3.47
N MET A 331 4.72 7.75 -2.71
CA MET A 331 4.37 6.32 -2.63
C MET A 331 2.88 6.15 -2.90
N ASN A 332 2.54 5.69 -4.10
CA ASN A 332 1.17 5.40 -4.48
C ASN A 332 1.08 4.20 -5.41
N GLU A 333 -0.10 3.60 -5.47
CA GLU A 333 -0.42 2.54 -6.42
C GLU A 333 -1.18 3.15 -7.60
N GLN A 334 -0.69 2.92 -8.81
CA GLN A 334 -1.38 3.33 -10.04
C GLN A 334 -2.30 2.19 -10.50
N GLY A 335 -3.58 2.52 -10.66
CA GLY A 335 -4.59 1.67 -11.26
C GLY A 335 -4.62 1.78 -12.79
N ASN A 336 -5.47 0.98 -13.42
CA ASN A 336 -5.54 0.89 -14.87
C ASN A 336 -6.04 2.22 -15.46
N PRO A 337 -5.27 2.92 -16.30
CA PRO A 337 -5.77 4.09 -17.02
C PRO A 337 -6.93 3.73 -17.95
N ASP A 338 -6.97 2.52 -18.52
CA ASP A 338 -8.05 2.08 -19.42
C ASP A 338 -9.38 1.89 -18.68
N GLU A 339 -9.38 1.68 -17.35
CA GLU A 339 -10.61 1.70 -16.53
C GLU A 339 -11.30 3.08 -16.56
N MET A 340 -10.57 4.15 -16.90
CA MET A 340 -11.15 5.49 -17.06
C MET A 340 -11.73 5.72 -18.46
N VAL A 341 -11.27 4.97 -19.47
CA VAL A 341 -11.78 5.03 -20.85
C VAL A 341 -13.14 4.35 -20.95
N ASN A 342 -13.30 3.20 -20.29
CA ASN A 342 -14.51 2.39 -20.32
C ASN A 342 -15.54 2.88 -19.29
N ILE A 343 -16.18 4.02 -19.58
CA ILE A 343 -17.18 4.66 -18.71
C ILE A 343 -18.58 4.01 -18.84
N SER A 344 -18.78 3.20 -19.88
CA SER A 344 -20.08 2.62 -20.22
C SER A 344 -20.64 1.76 -19.08
N THR A 345 -21.80 2.16 -18.56
CA THR A 345 -22.63 1.37 -17.63
C THR A 345 -23.42 0.26 -18.34
N THR A 346 -23.36 0.20 -19.67
CA THR A 346 -24.05 -0.77 -20.52
C THR A 346 -23.09 -1.84 -21.05
N SER A 347 -23.54 -3.09 -21.08
CA SER A 347 -22.78 -4.30 -21.49
C SER A 347 -22.24 -4.27 -22.93
N THR A 348 -22.60 -3.26 -23.72
CA THR A 348 -22.03 -3.05 -25.05
C THR A 348 -20.76 -2.20 -24.95
N PRO A 349 -19.61 -2.65 -25.49
CA PRO A 349 -18.39 -1.86 -25.54
C PRO A 349 -18.60 -0.71 -26.52
N LYS A 350 -19.04 0.45 -26.02
CA LYS A 350 -18.91 1.69 -26.77
C LYS A 350 -17.46 2.11 -26.69
N ILE A 351 -16.87 2.39 -27.85
CA ILE A 351 -15.56 3.05 -27.97
C ILE A 351 -15.63 4.31 -27.10
N GLY A 352 -14.84 4.35 -26.02
CA GLY A 352 -14.78 5.52 -25.15
C GLY A 352 -14.19 6.72 -25.90
N LEU A 353 -14.58 7.95 -25.56
CA LEU A 353 -14.01 9.16 -26.18
C LEU A 353 -12.48 9.27 -25.98
N LEU A 354 -11.97 8.59 -24.95
CA LEU A 354 -10.55 8.50 -24.62
C LEU A 354 -9.88 7.27 -25.24
N ASP A 355 -10.53 6.57 -26.16
CA ASP A 355 -9.91 5.45 -26.86
C ASP A 355 -8.71 5.92 -27.71
N GLY A 356 -7.71 5.04 -27.83
CA GLY A 356 -6.44 5.38 -28.45
C GLY A 356 -5.68 6.52 -27.74
N TRP A 357 -5.89 6.74 -26.44
CA TRP A 357 -5.16 7.77 -25.68
C TRP A 357 -3.64 7.55 -25.73
N LEU A 358 -3.18 6.30 -25.82
CA LEU A 358 -1.77 5.95 -26.00
C LEU A 358 -1.13 6.53 -27.27
N HIS A 359 -1.94 6.83 -28.30
CA HIS A 359 -1.46 7.40 -29.57
C HIS A 359 -1.47 8.93 -29.57
N LYS A 360 -1.90 9.58 -28.47
CA LYS A 360 -1.97 11.04 -28.36
C LYS A 360 -0.85 11.52 -27.42
N PRO A 361 0.23 12.14 -27.93
CA PRO A 361 1.42 12.46 -27.12
C PRO A 361 1.13 13.42 -25.96
N ASP A 362 0.15 14.33 -26.14
CA ASP A 362 -0.23 15.34 -25.13
C ASP A 362 -1.29 14.84 -24.13
N LEU A 363 -1.74 13.59 -24.22
CA LEU A 363 -2.77 13.02 -23.35
C LEU A 363 -2.16 11.96 -22.42
N LYS A 364 -2.34 12.15 -21.11
CA LYS A 364 -1.98 11.15 -20.10
C LYS A 364 -3.18 10.85 -19.20
N LEU A 365 -3.44 9.57 -19.00
CA LEU A 365 -4.46 9.10 -18.08
C LEU A 365 -3.81 8.70 -16.75
N LEU A 366 -4.22 9.34 -15.66
CA LEU A 366 -3.74 9.07 -14.31
C LEU A 366 -4.86 8.51 -13.44
N ASN A 367 -4.67 7.27 -12.97
CA ASN A 367 -5.57 6.61 -12.03
C ASN A 367 -4.77 6.23 -10.78
N LEU A 368 -4.82 7.05 -9.74
CA LEU A 368 -4.21 6.73 -8.44
C LEU A 368 -5.23 5.98 -7.59
N LEU A 369 -4.80 4.98 -6.82
CA LEU A 369 -5.71 4.19 -6.00
C LEU A 369 -5.80 4.67 -4.55
N TYR A 370 -4.79 5.34 -4.03
CA TYR A 370 -4.73 5.78 -2.64
C TYR A 370 -4.46 7.28 -2.53
N ASP A 371 -4.81 7.87 -1.39
CA ASP A 371 -4.40 9.22 -1.00
C ASP A 371 -4.00 9.24 0.48
N LEU A 372 -3.29 10.31 0.83
CA LEU A 372 -2.85 10.59 2.18
C LEU A 372 -3.77 11.64 2.80
N THR A 373 -4.39 11.31 3.93
CA THR A 373 -5.23 12.21 4.71
C THR A 373 -4.47 12.69 5.95
N PRO A 374 -4.17 14.00 6.08
CA PRO A 374 -3.52 14.55 7.25
C PRO A 374 -4.29 14.29 8.55
N SER A 375 -3.56 14.01 9.63
CA SER A 375 -4.12 13.69 10.96
C SER A 375 -5.06 14.76 11.51
N LYS A 376 -4.86 16.04 11.16
CA LYS A 376 -5.73 17.16 11.57
C LYS A 376 -7.19 17.02 11.13
N TYR A 377 -7.48 16.22 10.09
CA TYR A 377 -8.83 15.97 9.60
C TYR A 377 -9.48 14.74 10.24
N ILE A 378 -8.76 14.01 11.08
CA ILE A 378 -9.21 12.77 11.71
C ILE A 378 -9.46 13.02 13.19
N THR A 379 -10.60 12.57 13.69
CA THR A 379 -10.99 12.77 15.09
C THR A 379 -10.40 11.68 15.99
N THR A 380 -10.54 10.41 15.60
CA THR A 380 -10.04 9.28 16.38
C THR A 380 -9.81 8.07 15.50
N VAL A 381 -8.90 7.19 15.93
CA VAL A 381 -8.63 5.90 15.32
C VAL A 381 -9.09 4.81 16.28
N ILE A 382 -9.95 3.92 15.81
CA ILE A 382 -10.38 2.75 16.54
C ILE A 382 -9.53 1.57 16.10
N THR A 383 -8.85 0.98 17.08
CA THR A 383 -7.95 -0.17 16.95
C THR A 383 -8.33 -1.24 17.96
N GLU A 384 -7.71 -2.42 17.88
CA GLU A 384 -7.90 -3.49 18.86
C GLU A 384 -7.30 -3.18 20.24
N ILE A 385 -6.42 -2.18 20.35
CA ILE A 385 -5.87 -1.69 21.64
C ILE A 385 -6.74 -0.59 22.26
N GLY A 386 -7.75 -0.11 21.54
CA GLY A 386 -8.67 0.94 21.98
C GLY A 386 -8.82 2.09 20.99
N MET A 387 -9.43 3.16 21.49
CA MET A 387 -9.63 4.40 20.74
C MET A 387 -8.50 5.37 21.02
N ILE A 388 -7.67 5.63 20.01
CA ILE A 388 -6.45 6.41 20.14
C ILE A 388 -6.49 7.65 19.23
N PRO A 389 -5.76 8.72 19.55
CA PRO A 389 -5.52 9.79 18.60
C PRO A 389 -4.54 9.34 17.51
N CYS A 390 -4.58 9.97 16.34
CA CYS A 390 -3.70 9.61 15.22
C CYS A 390 -2.20 9.73 15.56
N THR A 391 -1.85 10.64 16.47
CA THR A 391 -0.46 10.87 16.90
C THR A 391 0.11 9.75 17.76
N SER A 392 -0.73 8.82 18.23
CA SER A 392 -0.31 7.66 19.01
C SER A 392 0.03 6.43 18.16
N VAL A 393 -0.09 6.50 16.84
CA VAL A 393 0.31 5.42 15.92
C VAL A 393 1.75 4.91 16.13
N PRO A 394 2.77 5.74 16.40
CA PRO A 394 4.14 5.25 16.63
C PRO A 394 4.41 4.78 18.07
N VAL A 395 3.46 4.94 19.00
CA VAL A 395 3.57 4.49 20.39
C VAL A 395 3.11 3.04 20.48
#